data_AF-F0IFA5-F1
#
_entry.id   AF-F0IFA5-F1
#
_cell.length_a   1.000
_cell.length_b   1.000
_cell.length_c   1.000
_cell.angle_alpha   90.00
_cell.angle_beta   90.00
_cell.angle_gamma   90.00
#
_symmetry.space_group_name_H-M   'P 1'
#
loop_
_entity.id
_entity.type
_entity.pdbx_description
1 polymer ?
#
loop_
_entity_poly.entity_id
_entity_poly.type
_entity_poly.pdbx_seq_one_letter_code
_entity_poly.pdbx_strand_id
1 'polypeptide(L)'
;MSNSKIENNTSDIELTPELKRLQNTSNPLKIFKEMSLLGINSGVKSVKNILFFTTLNLIFFFAGIYLLFNGSFTYKKLFFLLLIVGIGTLFVFIAFKKVFDLLKIEYASYLFNQFQSYIHRIFEGVFQKAESTTEKIISKKQINDTFQHFLPEIPKVFQKPLLFVLSFTPMVGFVADIYATPTLNSHQRKSDALYEKVQLYMQNSVEEERRGYWVIWGLLINALLQGLLLYWL
;
A
#
# COMPACT_ATOMS: atom_id res chain seq x y z
N MET A 1 21.36 33.89 -24.88
CA MET A 1 21.41 32.53 -24.28
C MET A 1 21.84 32.68 -22.83
N SER A 2 20.88 32.72 -21.90
CA SER A 2 21.16 32.76 -20.46
C SER A 2 20.97 31.35 -19.92
N ASN A 3 22.08 30.74 -19.47
CA ASN A 3 22.11 29.40 -18.90
C ASN A 3 21.82 29.57 -17.39
N SER A 4 20.56 29.51 -16.98
CA SER A 4 20.20 29.54 -15.57
C SER A 4 20.58 28.20 -14.93
N LYS A 5 21.76 28.16 -14.32
CA LYS A 5 22.14 27.12 -13.35
C LYS A 5 21.05 27.05 -12.29
N ILE A 6 20.32 25.94 -12.26
CA ILE A 6 19.53 25.55 -11.10
C ILE A 6 20.55 25.31 -10.00
N GLU A 7 20.64 26.24 -9.05
CA GLU A 7 21.41 26.07 -7.83
C GLU A 7 20.83 24.87 -7.07
N ASN A 8 21.61 23.80 -7.00
CA ASN A 8 21.40 22.72 -6.05
C ASN A 8 21.64 23.29 -4.65
N ASN A 9 20.62 23.93 -4.08
CA ASN A 9 20.50 24.06 -2.64
C ASN A 9 20.21 22.66 -2.09
N THR A 10 21.28 21.90 -1.81
CA THR A 10 21.23 20.78 -0.87
C THR A 10 20.99 21.36 0.51
N SER A 11 19.77 21.81 0.78
CA SER A 11 19.26 21.87 2.15
C SER A 11 19.23 20.41 2.61
N ASP A 12 20.13 20.05 3.52
CA ASP A 12 20.09 18.75 4.20
C ASP A 12 18.66 18.54 4.66
N ILE A 13 17.98 17.53 4.09
CA ILE A 13 16.63 17.21 4.47
C ILE A 13 16.65 16.89 5.96
N GLU A 14 16.07 17.76 6.78
CA GLU A 14 16.02 17.56 8.21
C GLU A 14 15.01 16.46 8.51
N LEU A 15 15.50 15.22 8.48
CA LEU A 15 14.73 14.05 8.85
C LEU A 15 14.37 14.13 10.34
N THR A 16 13.12 13.81 10.65
CA THR A 16 12.70 13.62 12.04
C THR A 16 13.59 12.56 12.71
N PRO A 17 13.80 12.64 14.04
CA PRO A 17 14.58 11.64 14.77
C PRO A 17 14.13 10.20 14.51
N GLU A 18 12.83 10.00 14.28
CA GLU A 18 12.22 8.71 13.99
C GLU A 18 12.57 8.21 12.58
N LEU A 19 12.53 9.09 11.57
CA LEU A 19 12.97 8.77 10.21
C LEU A 19 14.48 8.47 10.14
N LYS A 20 15.30 9.18 10.93
CA LYS A 20 16.73 8.87 11.06
C LYS A 20 16.96 7.47 11.64
N ARG A 21 16.17 7.07 12.64
CA ARG A 21 16.21 5.70 13.20
C ARG A 21 15.80 4.66 12.17
N LEU A 22 14.71 4.89 11.44
CA LEU A 22 14.27 4.00 10.36
C LEU A 22 15.32 3.86 9.26
N GLN A 23 15.94 4.97 8.83
CA GLN A 23 16.98 4.96 7.80
C GLN A 23 18.20 4.13 8.22
N ASN A 24 18.60 4.24 9.49
CA ASN A 24 19.77 3.53 10.03
C ASN A 24 19.47 2.07 10.43
N THR A 25 18.22 1.63 10.35
CA THR A 25 17.82 0.29 10.75
C THR A 25 17.83 -0.66 9.55
N SER A 26 18.67 -1.68 9.60
CA SER A 26 18.73 -2.74 8.57
C SER A 26 17.89 -3.98 8.90
N ASN A 27 17.51 -4.18 10.17
CA ASN A 27 16.81 -5.39 10.60
C ASN A 27 15.29 -5.27 10.36
N PRO A 28 14.65 -6.18 9.60
CA PRO A 28 13.25 -6.06 9.21
C PRO A 28 12.26 -6.04 10.39
N LEU A 29 12.53 -6.78 11.47
CA LEU A 29 11.70 -6.77 12.67
C LEU A 29 11.80 -5.44 13.41
N LYS A 30 13.00 -4.84 13.42
CA LYS A 30 13.19 -3.49 13.98
C LYS A 30 12.51 -2.43 13.10
N ILE A 31 12.60 -2.53 11.78
CA ILE A 31 11.89 -1.61 10.86
C ILE A 31 10.37 -1.71 11.12
N PHE A 32 9.83 -2.91 11.28
CA PHE A 32 8.41 -3.10 11.60
C PHE A 32 8.03 -2.49 12.95
N LYS A 33 8.87 -2.66 13.97
CA LYS A 33 8.66 -2.06 15.30
C LYS A 33 8.68 -0.53 15.23
N GLU A 34 9.68 0.05 14.56
CA GLU A 34 9.79 1.50 14.37
C GLU A 34 8.62 2.03 13.55
N MET A 35 8.20 1.36 12.47
CA MET A 35 6.99 1.70 11.73
C MET A 35 5.74 1.68 12.62
N SER A 36 5.59 0.67 13.48
CA SER A 36 4.48 0.61 14.43
C SER A 36 4.48 1.76 15.44
N LEU A 37 5.66 2.23 15.88
CA LEU A 37 5.81 3.38 16.78
C LEU A 37 5.41 4.70 16.10
N LEU A 38 5.55 4.79 14.78
CA LEU A 38 5.14 5.93 13.95
C LEU A 38 3.63 6.04 13.72
N GLY A 39 2.82 5.28 14.46
CA GLY A 39 1.37 5.26 14.28
C GLY A 39 0.87 4.41 13.11
N ILE A 40 1.75 3.67 12.44
CA ILE A 40 1.40 2.65 11.44
C ILE A 40 0.94 1.39 12.17
N ASN A 41 -0.21 1.52 12.83
CA ASN A 41 -0.71 0.56 13.80
C ASN A 41 -1.65 -0.48 13.16
N SER A 42 -1.92 -0.38 11.87
CA SER A 42 -2.85 -1.30 11.19
C SER A 42 -2.32 -2.70 11.03
N GLY A 43 -1.00 -2.88 11.04
CA GLY A 43 -0.39 -4.20 11.14
C GLY A 43 -0.89 -4.93 12.38
N VAL A 44 -0.80 -4.30 13.55
CA VAL A 44 -1.19 -4.89 14.85
C VAL A 44 -2.69 -5.14 14.93
N LYS A 45 -3.52 -4.19 14.47
CA LYS A 45 -4.99 -4.37 14.47
C LYS A 45 -5.47 -5.46 13.52
N SER A 46 -4.74 -5.71 12.43
CA SER A 46 -5.12 -6.69 11.40
C SER A 46 -4.54 -8.09 11.62
N VAL A 47 -3.57 -8.26 12.54
CA VAL A 47 -3.09 -9.58 12.98
C VAL A 47 -4.23 -10.47 13.48
N LYS A 48 -5.25 -9.87 14.10
CA LYS A 48 -6.47 -10.58 14.51
C LYS A 48 -7.11 -11.35 13.36
N ASN A 49 -7.11 -10.79 12.15
CA ASN A 49 -7.72 -11.42 10.98
C ASN A 49 -6.92 -12.67 10.54
N ILE A 50 -5.58 -12.57 10.54
CA ILE A 50 -4.70 -13.71 10.27
C ILE A 50 -4.95 -14.82 11.29
N LEU A 51 -5.06 -14.47 12.57
CA LEU A 51 -5.36 -15.42 13.64
C LEU A 51 -6.71 -16.10 13.43
N PHE A 52 -7.76 -15.35 13.05
CA PHE A 52 -9.08 -15.92 12.75
C PHE A 52 -9.03 -16.94 11.61
N PHE A 53 -8.40 -16.61 10.48
CA PHE A 53 -8.25 -17.55 9.37
C PHE A 53 -7.44 -18.79 9.79
N THR A 54 -6.36 -18.59 10.56
CA THR A 54 -5.52 -19.70 11.03
C THR A 54 -6.30 -20.64 11.95
N THR A 55 -7.01 -20.11 12.95
CA THR A 55 -7.81 -20.90 13.88
C THR A 55 -8.93 -21.66 13.16
N LEU A 56 -9.65 -20.99 12.25
CA LEU A 56 -10.72 -21.63 11.48
C LEU A 56 -10.19 -22.78 10.62
N ASN A 57 -9.06 -22.57 9.94
CA ASN A 57 -8.43 -23.61 9.12
C ASN A 57 -7.88 -24.78 9.95
N LEU A 58 -7.38 -24.51 11.16
CA LEU A 58 -6.97 -25.58 12.09
C LEU A 58 -8.17 -26.45 12.51
N ILE A 59 -9.33 -25.85 12.78
CA ILE A 59 -10.56 -26.60 13.10
C ILE A 59 -10.94 -27.53 11.95
N PHE A 60 -10.96 -27.03 10.71
CA PHE A 60 -11.24 -27.84 9.52
C PHE A 60 -10.20 -28.95 9.31
N PHE A 61 -8.92 -28.67 9.56
CA PHE A 61 -7.85 -29.65 9.47
C PHE A 61 -8.03 -30.80 10.47
N PHE A 62 -8.30 -30.50 11.75
CA PHE A 62 -8.54 -31.53 12.77
C PHE A 62 -9.81 -32.33 12.50
N ALA A 63 -10.88 -31.69 12.03
CA ALA A 63 -12.10 -32.37 11.59
C ALA A 63 -11.81 -33.32 10.41
N GLY A 64 -11.00 -32.87 9.45
CA GLY A 64 -10.57 -33.70 8.32
C GLY A 64 -9.75 -34.92 8.76
N ILE A 65 -8.81 -34.73 9.69
CA ILE A 65 -8.06 -35.85 10.28
C ILE A 65 -9.00 -36.85 10.95
N TYR A 66 -9.95 -36.37 11.76
CA TYR A 66 -10.90 -37.24 12.45
C TYR A 66 -11.71 -38.09 11.46
N LEU A 67 -12.25 -37.49 10.40
CA LEU A 67 -13.01 -38.19 9.37
C LEU A 67 -12.16 -39.16 8.54
N LEU A 68 -10.87 -38.85 8.34
CA LEU A 68 -9.94 -39.76 7.66
C LEU A 68 -9.80 -41.09 8.39
N PHE A 69 -9.73 -41.07 9.73
CA PHE A 69 -9.57 -42.26 10.57
C PHE A 69 -10.89 -42.91 10.98
N ASN A 70 -12.03 -42.24 10.85
CA ASN A 70 -13.34 -42.75 11.23
C ASN A 70 -13.99 -43.68 10.17
N GLY A 71 -13.20 -44.49 9.47
CA GLY A 71 -13.68 -45.44 8.47
C GLY A 71 -12.55 -46.10 7.69
N SER A 72 -12.89 -46.84 6.63
CA SER A 72 -11.88 -47.49 5.77
C SER A 72 -11.05 -46.45 5.02
N PHE A 73 -9.73 -46.50 5.19
CA PHE A 73 -8.79 -45.62 4.49
C PHE A 73 -8.88 -45.80 2.98
N THR A 74 -8.92 -44.69 2.23
CA THR A 74 -8.92 -44.67 0.75
C THR A 74 -8.06 -43.51 0.27
N TYR A 75 -7.22 -43.72 -0.75
CA TYR A 75 -6.34 -42.68 -1.31
C TYR A 75 -7.06 -41.39 -1.75
N LYS A 76 -8.33 -41.50 -2.16
CA LYS A 76 -9.18 -40.33 -2.47
C LYS A 76 -9.38 -39.42 -1.25
N LYS A 77 -9.50 -39.97 -0.04
CA LYS A 77 -9.64 -39.19 1.19
C LYS A 77 -8.37 -38.42 1.51
N LEU A 78 -7.20 -39.03 1.29
CA LEU A 78 -5.92 -38.34 1.45
C LEU A 78 -5.81 -37.13 0.51
N PHE A 79 -6.29 -37.26 -0.74
CA PHE A 79 -6.33 -36.15 -1.69
C PHE A 79 -7.21 -34.99 -1.20
N PHE A 80 -8.42 -35.26 -0.70
CA PHE A 80 -9.29 -34.21 -0.14
C PHE A 80 -8.68 -33.56 1.12
N LEU A 81 -7.99 -34.31 1.97
CA LEU A 81 -7.27 -33.74 3.10
C LEU A 81 -6.14 -32.79 2.66
N LEU A 82 -5.40 -33.14 1.60
CA LEU A 82 -4.40 -32.24 1.02
C LEU A 82 -5.03 -30.96 0.47
N LEU A 83 -6.21 -31.04 -0.15
CA LEU A 83 -6.95 -29.86 -0.59
C LEU A 83 -7.38 -28.97 0.57
N ILE A 84 -7.83 -29.56 1.70
CA ILE A 84 -8.17 -28.80 2.92
C ILE A 84 -6.97 -27.97 3.40
N VAL A 85 -5.78 -28.58 3.46
CA VAL A 85 -4.53 -27.91 3.83
C VAL A 85 -4.15 -26.82 2.81
N GLY A 86 -4.27 -27.13 1.52
CA GLY A 86 -3.94 -26.20 0.44
C GLY A 86 -4.82 -24.95 0.44
N ILE A 87 -6.14 -25.12 0.51
CA ILE A 87 -7.11 -24.02 0.60
C ILE A 87 -6.89 -23.24 1.90
N GLY A 88 -6.70 -23.91 3.03
CA GLY A 88 -6.49 -23.24 4.31
C GLY A 88 -5.24 -22.36 4.30
N THR A 89 -4.15 -22.88 3.75
CA THR A 89 -2.89 -22.15 3.56
C THR A 89 -3.09 -20.94 2.64
N LEU A 90 -3.84 -21.10 1.54
CA LEU A 90 -4.15 -20.02 0.61
C LEU A 90 -4.88 -18.86 1.30
N PHE A 91 -5.91 -19.14 2.10
CA PHE A 91 -6.65 -18.09 2.81
C PHE A 91 -5.82 -17.38 3.87
N VAL A 92 -4.95 -18.10 4.59
CA VAL A 92 -3.98 -17.48 5.52
C VAL A 92 -3.01 -16.58 4.75
N PHE A 93 -2.50 -17.03 3.60
CA PHE A 93 -1.63 -16.22 2.76
C PHE A 93 -2.31 -14.95 2.23
N ILE A 94 -3.57 -15.05 1.79
CA ILE A 94 -4.38 -13.88 1.39
C ILE A 94 -4.50 -12.89 2.55
N ALA A 95 -4.77 -13.38 3.77
CA ALA A 95 -4.84 -12.53 4.95
C ALA A 95 -3.51 -11.83 5.24
N PHE A 96 -2.39 -12.54 5.18
CA PHE A 96 -1.05 -11.94 5.29
C PHE A 96 -0.83 -10.85 4.25
N LYS A 97 -1.09 -11.15 2.97
CA LYS A 97 -0.94 -10.20 1.87
C LYS A 97 -1.74 -8.91 2.12
N LYS A 98 -3.00 -9.05 2.54
CA LYS A 98 -3.87 -7.91 2.85
C LYS A 98 -3.30 -7.01 3.97
N VAL A 99 -2.72 -7.60 5.01
CA VAL A 99 -2.05 -6.83 6.07
C VAL A 99 -0.84 -6.08 5.53
N PHE A 100 -0.02 -6.73 4.70
CA PHE A 100 1.15 -6.08 4.10
C PHE A 100 0.79 -4.95 3.13
N ASP A 101 -0.26 -5.12 2.33
CA ASP A 101 -0.74 -4.09 1.40
C ASP A 101 -1.22 -2.85 2.18
N LEU A 102 -1.98 -3.04 3.27
CA LEU A 102 -2.42 -1.95 4.14
C LEU A 102 -1.24 -1.22 4.79
N LEU A 103 -0.26 -1.97 5.32
CA LEU A 103 0.97 -1.40 5.89
C LEU A 103 1.74 -0.56 4.88
N LYS A 104 1.81 -1.03 3.63
CA LYS A 104 2.49 -0.32 2.54
C LYS A 104 1.81 1.01 2.24
N ILE A 105 0.48 1.04 2.20
CA ILE A 105 -0.30 2.27 1.95
C ILE A 105 -0.14 3.26 3.12
N GLU A 106 -0.24 2.79 4.36
CA GLU A 106 -0.08 3.65 5.53
C GLU A 106 1.33 4.23 5.64
N TYR A 107 2.35 3.41 5.39
CA TYR A 107 3.73 3.87 5.39
C TYR A 107 3.98 4.89 4.30
N ALA A 108 3.47 4.66 3.09
CA ALA A 108 3.56 5.61 1.99
C ALA A 108 2.83 6.92 2.30
N SER A 109 1.64 6.86 2.92
CA SER A 109 0.87 8.03 3.36
C SER A 109 1.60 8.82 4.45
N TYR A 110 2.19 8.15 5.43
CA TYR A 110 3.01 8.77 6.46
C TYR A 110 4.20 9.53 5.83
N LEU A 111 4.97 8.86 4.96
CA LEU A 111 6.11 9.49 4.30
C LEU A 111 5.68 10.64 3.38
N PHE A 112 4.56 10.50 2.68
CA PHE A 112 4.03 11.57 1.84
C PHE A 112 3.74 12.84 2.64
N ASN A 113 3.17 12.69 3.85
CA ASN A 113 2.94 13.82 4.76
C ASN A 113 4.25 14.39 5.31
N GLN A 114 5.21 13.53 5.68
CA GLN A 114 6.52 13.99 6.19
C GLN A 114 7.31 14.79 5.16
N PHE A 115 7.23 14.41 3.89
CA PHE A 115 7.90 15.12 2.80
C PHE A 115 7.01 16.17 2.11
N GLN A 116 5.94 16.65 2.77
CA GLN A 116 4.95 17.57 2.19
C GLN A 116 5.61 18.70 1.40
N SER A 117 6.54 19.46 1.99
CA SER A 117 7.21 20.59 1.33
C SER A 117 7.91 20.20 0.02
N TYR A 118 8.52 19.01 -0.04
CA TYR A 118 9.16 18.49 -1.24
C TYR A 118 8.11 18.02 -2.26
N ILE A 119 7.05 17.37 -1.80
CA ILE A 119 5.95 16.93 -2.67
C ILE A 119 5.28 18.12 -3.36
N HIS A 120 5.05 19.25 -2.66
CA HIS A 120 4.52 20.45 -3.31
C HIS A 120 5.46 20.97 -4.40
N ARG A 121 6.79 21.00 -4.17
CA ARG A 121 7.76 21.38 -5.22
C ARG A 121 7.69 20.44 -6.44
N ILE A 122 7.53 19.14 -6.21
CA ILE A 122 7.39 18.15 -7.28
C ILE A 122 6.10 18.40 -8.08
N PHE A 123 4.98 18.60 -7.40
CA PHE A 123 3.69 18.85 -8.03
C PHE A 123 3.65 20.19 -8.77
N GLU A 124 4.29 21.21 -8.24
CA GLU A 124 4.50 22.47 -8.95
C GLU A 124 5.26 22.24 -10.27
N GLY A 125 6.34 21.46 -10.24
CA GLY A 125 7.08 21.05 -11.44
C GLY A 125 6.24 20.23 -12.43
N VAL A 126 5.30 19.42 -11.94
CA VAL A 126 4.33 18.69 -12.79
C VAL A 126 3.42 19.67 -13.53
N PHE A 127 2.88 20.69 -12.85
CA PHE A 127 2.00 21.69 -13.47
C PHE A 127 2.75 22.64 -14.42
N GLN A 128 3.99 23.02 -14.10
CA GLN A 128 4.86 23.77 -15.01
C GLN A 128 5.09 22.99 -16.33
N LYS A 129 5.36 21.68 -16.23
CA LYS A 129 5.57 20.81 -17.39
C LYS A 129 4.27 20.58 -18.18
N ALA A 130 3.13 20.46 -17.49
CA ALA A 130 1.82 20.37 -18.13
C ALA A 130 1.50 21.65 -18.93
N GLU A 131 1.83 22.84 -18.42
CA GLU A 131 1.65 24.12 -19.13
C GLU A 131 2.53 24.25 -20.38
N SER A 132 3.74 23.69 -20.35
CA SER A 132 4.62 23.66 -21.52
C SER A 132 4.17 22.68 -22.62
N THR A 133 3.18 21.83 -22.34
CA THR A 133 2.66 20.85 -23.30
C THR A 133 1.45 21.43 -24.02
N THR A 134 1.45 21.38 -25.35
CA THR A 134 0.46 22.03 -26.24
C THR A 134 -0.98 21.60 -25.96
N GLU A 135 -1.18 20.35 -25.52
CA GLU A 135 -2.51 19.80 -25.18
C GLU A 135 -2.87 19.93 -23.70
N LYS A 136 -1.97 20.45 -22.85
CA LYS A 136 -2.13 20.56 -21.38
C LYS A 136 -2.45 19.22 -20.68
N ILE A 137 -2.30 18.10 -21.40
CA ILE A 137 -2.44 16.73 -20.92
C ILE A 137 -1.03 16.18 -20.70
N ILE A 138 -0.75 15.75 -19.48
CA ILE A 138 0.54 15.16 -19.13
C ILE A 138 0.44 13.63 -19.06
N SER A 139 1.39 12.94 -19.68
CA SER A 139 1.46 11.47 -19.64
C SER A 139 2.00 10.97 -18.29
N LYS A 140 1.67 9.72 -17.95
CA LYS A 140 2.23 9.03 -16.77
C LYS A 140 3.77 9.04 -16.77
N LYS A 141 4.39 8.92 -17.95
CA LYS A 141 5.85 8.99 -18.11
C LYS A 141 6.39 10.35 -17.71
N GLN A 142 5.79 11.43 -18.20
CA GLN A 142 6.25 12.79 -17.88
C GLN A 142 6.12 13.13 -16.39
N ILE A 143 5.05 12.67 -15.72
CA ILE A 143 4.89 12.79 -14.26
C ILE A 143 6.00 12.03 -13.53
N ASN A 144 6.25 10.77 -13.92
CA ASN A 144 7.29 9.96 -13.33
C ASN A 144 8.68 10.58 -13.53
N ASP A 145 8.98 11.10 -14.72
CA ASP A 145 10.24 11.78 -15.01
C ASP A 145 10.44 13.02 -14.11
N THR A 146 9.37 13.79 -13.86
CA THR A 146 9.41 14.91 -12.91
C THR A 146 9.69 14.41 -11.50
N PHE A 147 9.01 13.36 -11.03
CA PHE A 147 9.31 12.78 -9.71
C PHE A 147 10.75 12.28 -9.59
N GLN A 148 11.26 11.58 -10.60
CA GLN A 148 12.64 11.05 -10.63
C GLN A 148 13.69 12.17 -10.64
N HIS A 149 13.36 13.37 -11.12
CA HIS A 149 14.26 14.52 -11.08
C HIS A 149 14.47 15.05 -9.65
N PHE A 150 13.41 15.08 -8.84
CA PHE A 150 13.44 15.59 -7.46
C PHE A 150 13.65 14.49 -6.41
N LEU A 151 13.43 13.22 -6.75
CA LEU A 151 13.61 12.08 -5.85
C LEU A 151 15.00 11.95 -5.21
N PRO A 152 16.12 12.31 -5.89
CA PRO A 152 17.45 12.22 -5.32
C PRO A 152 17.66 13.10 -4.08
N GLU A 153 16.85 14.15 -3.87
CA GLU A 153 16.87 14.94 -2.64
C GLU A 153 16.47 14.07 -1.43
N ILE A 154 15.61 13.07 -1.63
CA ILE A 154 15.08 12.19 -0.57
C ILE A 154 15.99 10.97 -0.38
N PRO A 155 16.28 10.54 0.87
CA PRO A 155 17.07 9.34 1.13
C PRO A 155 16.51 8.09 0.42
N LYS A 156 17.41 7.28 -0.16
CA LYS A 156 17.07 6.09 -1.00
C LYS A 156 16.07 5.12 -0.36
N VAL A 157 16.09 5.00 0.97
CA VAL A 157 15.20 4.12 1.74
C VAL A 157 13.73 4.54 1.60
N PHE A 158 13.45 5.84 1.44
CA PHE A 158 12.10 6.41 1.38
C PHE A 158 11.59 6.64 -0.06
N GLN A 159 12.47 6.56 -1.05
CA GLN A 159 12.13 6.81 -2.45
C GLN A 159 11.09 5.82 -3.00
N LYS A 160 11.24 4.51 -2.70
CA LYS A 160 10.29 3.48 -3.19
C LYS A 160 8.86 3.67 -2.67
N PRO A 161 8.63 3.89 -1.36
CA PRO A 161 7.31 4.23 -0.84
C PRO A 161 6.67 5.46 -1.50
N LEU A 162 7.46 6.50 -1.76
CA LEU A 162 6.95 7.71 -2.42
C LEU A 162 6.62 7.48 -3.90
N LEU A 163 7.45 6.73 -4.62
CA LEU A 163 7.12 6.28 -5.98
C LEU A 163 5.88 5.39 -6.01
N PHE A 164 5.65 4.61 -4.95
CA PHE A 164 4.43 3.82 -4.85
C PHE A 164 3.19 4.72 -4.84
N VAL A 165 3.20 5.89 -4.20
CA VAL A 165 2.08 6.85 -4.22
C VAL A 165 1.68 7.22 -5.64
N LEU A 166 2.64 7.49 -6.53
CA LEU A 166 2.38 7.79 -7.94
C LEU A 166 1.73 6.63 -8.70
N SER A 167 2.16 5.41 -8.39
CA SER A 167 1.64 4.21 -9.04
C SER A 167 0.26 3.81 -8.51
N PHE A 168 0.00 4.13 -7.24
CA PHE A 168 -1.20 3.79 -6.50
C PHE A 168 -2.34 4.76 -6.81
N THR A 169 -2.04 6.04 -6.95
CA THR A 169 -3.03 7.07 -7.23
C THR A 169 -3.23 7.30 -8.73
N PRO A 170 -4.44 7.68 -9.16
CA PRO A 170 -4.72 8.02 -10.57
C PRO A 170 -4.19 9.43 -10.91
N MET A 171 -2.88 9.62 -10.81
CA MET A 171 -2.21 10.92 -10.86
C MET A 171 -2.50 11.71 -12.15
N VAL A 172 -2.53 11.05 -13.31
CA VAL A 172 -2.86 11.70 -14.60
C VAL A 172 -4.27 12.28 -14.58
N GLY A 173 -5.24 11.52 -14.05
CA GLY A 173 -6.62 12.00 -13.92
C GLY A 173 -6.73 13.15 -12.93
N PHE A 174 -6.03 13.06 -11.79
CA PHE A 174 -6.01 14.15 -10.81
C PHE A 174 -5.44 15.45 -11.37
N VAL A 175 -4.33 15.38 -12.11
CA VAL A 175 -3.73 16.54 -12.77
C VAL A 175 -4.68 17.12 -13.81
N ALA A 176 -5.30 16.29 -14.65
CA ALA A 176 -6.26 16.73 -15.66
C ALA A 176 -7.47 17.45 -15.04
N ASP A 177 -8.07 16.87 -13.99
CA ASP A 177 -9.21 17.46 -13.28
C ASP A 177 -8.87 18.83 -12.67
N ILE A 178 -7.69 18.94 -12.04
CA ILE A 178 -7.23 20.19 -11.44
C ILE A 178 -6.93 21.24 -12.51
N TYR A 179 -6.37 20.82 -13.63
CA TYR A 179 -6.09 21.72 -14.74
C TYR A 179 -7.37 22.27 -15.37
N ALA A 180 -8.43 21.45 -15.43
CA ALA A 180 -9.75 21.85 -15.90
C ALA A 180 -10.50 22.78 -14.92
N THR A 181 -9.99 22.99 -13.71
CA THR A 181 -10.64 23.81 -12.68
C THR A 181 -10.25 25.29 -12.82
N PRO A 182 -11.15 26.18 -13.29
CA PRO A 182 -10.82 27.55 -13.65
C PRO A 182 -10.55 28.48 -12.46
N THR A 183 -10.75 28.02 -11.22
CA THR A 183 -10.50 28.81 -10.00
C THR A 183 -9.06 28.70 -9.49
N LEU A 184 -8.25 27.78 -10.04
CA LEU A 184 -6.87 27.53 -9.62
C LEU A 184 -5.88 28.22 -10.57
N ASN A 185 -5.67 29.51 -10.34
CA ASN A 185 -4.93 30.39 -11.26
C ASN A 185 -3.40 30.38 -11.08
N SER A 186 -2.86 29.64 -10.13
CA SER A 186 -1.41 29.55 -9.89
C SER A 186 -0.95 28.10 -9.73
N HIS A 187 0.31 27.81 -10.10
CA HIS A 187 0.90 26.47 -9.92
C HIS A 187 0.88 26.03 -8.45
N GLN A 188 1.11 26.97 -7.53
CA GLN A 188 1.06 26.69 -6.09
C GLN A 188 -0.33 26.20 -5.64
N ARG A 189 -1.41 26.90 -6.03
CA ARG A 189 -2.78 26.45 -5.70
C ARG A 189 -3.15 25.13 -6.37
N LYS A 190 -2.69 24.89 -7.61
CA LYS A 190 -2.87 23.60 -8.29
C LYS A 190 -2.10 22.48 -7.58
N SER A 191 -0.89 22.76 -7.11
CA SER A 191 -0.07 21.84 -6.31
C SER A 191 -0.73 21.49 -4.99
N ASP A 192 -1.27 22.50 -4.27
CA ASP A 192 -1.98 22.30 -3.01
C ASP A 192 -3.22 21.42 -3.21
N ALA A 193 -4.02 21.72 -4.23
CA ALA A 193 -5.18 20.90 -4.59
C ALA A 193 -4.79 19.45 -4.96
N LEU A 194 -3.66 19.26 -5.64
CA LEU A 194 -3.17 17.93 -6.01
C LEU A 194 -2.70 17.15 -4.77
N TYR A 195 -2.00 17.83 -3.86
CA TYR A 195 -1.60 17.27 -2.58
C TYR A 195 -2.79 16.81 -1.75
N GLU A 196 -3.79 17.67 -1.57
CA GLU A 196 -5.01 17.32 -0.84
C GLU A 196 -5.74 16.14 -1.48
N LYS A 197 -5.88 16.14 -2.81
CA LYS A 197 -6.58 15.07 -3.54
C LYS A 197 -5.86 13.72 -3.41
N VAL A 198 -4.53 13.72 -3.48
CA VAL A 198 -3.70 12.51 -3.27
C VAL A 198 -3.77 12.05 -1.83
N GLN A 199 -3.69 12.98 -0.86
CA GLN A 199 -3.79 12.69 0.56
C GLN A 199 -5.14 12.08 0.91
N LEU A 200 -6.23 12.69 0.44
CA LEU A 200 -7.60 12.20 0.64
C LEU A 200 -7.79 10.81 0.03
N TYR A 201 -7.27 10.58 -1.19
CA TYR A 201 -7.34 9.26 -1.82
C TYR A 201 -6.64 8.19 -0.97
N MET A 202 -5.42 8.46 -0.49
CA MET A 202 -4.69 7.52 0.36
C MET A 202 -5.40 7.29 1.70
N GLN A 203 -5.92 8.33 2.34
CA GLN A 203 -6.69 8.20 3.58
C GLN A 203 -7.93 7.33 3.38
N ASN A 204 -8.72 7.60 2.34
CA ASN A 204 -9.89 6.80 2.00
C ASN A 204 -9.53 5.34 1.72
N SER A 205 -8.44 5.07 0.99
CA SER A 205 -7.97 3.71 0.74
C SER A 205 -7.54 2.98 2.02
N VAL A 206 -6.87 3.68 2.94
CA VAL A 206 -6.50 3.13 4.26
C VAL A 206 -7.76 2.80 5.06
N GLU A 207 -8.72 3.71 5.10
CA GLU A 207 -9.99 3.49 5.81
C GLU A 207 -10.79 2.33 5.22
N GLU A 208 -10.86 2.22 3.89
CA GLU A 208 -11.56 1.14 3.19
C GLU A 208 -10.95 -0.23 3.53
N GLU A 209 -9.63 -0.35 3.44
CA GLU A 209 -8.93 -1.60 3.82
C GLU A 209 -9.07 -1.88 5.33
N ARG A 210 -9.04 -0.85 6.19
CA ARG A 210 -9.27 -1.00 7.65
C ARG A 210 -10.67 -1.47 8.00
N ARG A 211 -11.70 -1.04 7.26
CA ARG A 211 -13.10 -1.50 7.48
C ARG A 211 -13.21 -3.00 7.33
N GLY A 212 -12.32 -3.63 6.57
CA GLY A 212 -12.14 -5.09 6.61
C GLY A 212 -13.34 -5.88 6.08
N TYR A 213 -14.18 -5.28 5.21
CA TYR A 213 -15.32 -5.98 4.59
C TYR A 213 -14.90 -7.28 3.89
N TRP A 214 -13.68 -7.31 3.34
CA TRP A 214 -13.11 -8.50 2.71
C TRP A 214 -12.98 -9.68 3.68
N VAL A 215 -12.79 -9.44 4.98
CA VAL A 215 -12.58 -10.50 6.00
C VAL A 215 -13.84 -11.33 6.14
N ILE A 216 -15.01 -10.69 6.22
CA ILE A 216 -16.30 -11.38 6.37
C ILE A 216 -16.54 -12.29 5.17
N TRP A 217 -16.40 -11.75 3.95
CA TRP A 217 -16.55 -12.51 2.72
C TRP A 217 -15.52 -13.64 2.60
N GLY A 218 -14.26 -13.36 2.93
CA GLY A 218 -13.19 -14.34 2.91
C GLY A 218 -13.45 -15.50 3.87
N LEU A 219 -13.93 -15.22 5.08
CA LEU A 219 -14.29 -16.27 6.06
C LEU A 219 -15.47 -17.12 5.59
N LEU A 220 -16.51 -16.50 5.02
CA LEU A 220 -17.66 -17.21 4.48
C LEU A 220 -17.25 -18.15 3.33
N ILE A 221 -16.49 -17.64 2.36
CA ILE A 221 -16.02 -18.45 1.22
C ILE A 221 -15.11 -19.57 1.71
N ASN A 222 -14.18 -19.28 2.63
CA ASN A 222 -13.30 -20.30 3.21
C ASN A 222 -14.11 -21.41 3.90
N ALA A 223 -15.06 -21.02 4.76
CA ALA A 223 -15.90 -21.99 5.48
C ALA A 223 -16.75 -22.86 4.54
N LEU A 224 -17.32 -22.26 3.49
CA LEU A 224 -18.10 -23.00 2.48
C LEU A 224 -17.23 -24.00 1.71
N LEU A 225 -16.06 -23.56 1.24
CA LEU A 225 -15.12 -24.43 0.51
C LEU A 225 -14.62 -25.59 1.39
N GLN A 226 -14.21 -25.28 2.62
CA GLN A 226 -13.73 -26.29 3.56
C GLN A 226 -14.85 -27.25 3.99
N GLY A 227 -16.06 -26.76 4.20
CA GLY A 227 -17.23 -27.59 4.49
C GLY A 227 -17.58 -28.55 3.36
N LEU A 228 -17.52 -28.09 2.10
CA LEU A 228 -17.71 -28.93 0.92
C LEU A 228 -16.63 -30.03 0.84
N LEU A 229 -15.36 -29.67 1.08
CA LEU A 229 -14.27 -30.64 1.08
C LEU A 229 -14.40 -31.68 2.18
N LEU A 230 -14.85 -31.29 3.39
CA LEU A 230 -15.13 -32.24 4.47
C LEU A 230 -16.31 -33.17 4.14
N TYR A 231 -17.33 -32.67 3.45
CA TYR A 231 -18.46 -33.52 3.00
C TYR A 231 -18.03 -34.60 1.99
N TRP A 232 -16.99 -34.33 1.20
CA TRP A 232 -16.44 -35.27 0.21
C TRP A 232 -15.33 -36.19 0.76
N LEU A 233 -14.92 -36.00 2.01
CA LEU A 233 -13.89 -36.76 2.71
C LEU A 233 -14.46 -38.03 3.37
#